data_AF-A0A850A660-F1
#
_entry.id   AF-A0A850A660-F1
#
_cell.length_a   1.000
_cell.length_b   1.000
_cell.length_c   1.000
_cell.angle_alpha   90.00
_cell.angle_beta   90.00
_cell.angle_gamma   90.00
#
_symmetry.space_group_name_H-M   'P 1'
#
loop_
_entity.id
_entity.type
_entity.pdbx_description
1 polymer ?
#
loop_
_entity_poly.entity_id
_entity_poly.type
_entity_poly.pdbx_seq_one_letter_code
_entity_poly.pdbx_strand_id
1 'polypeptide(L)'
;MKKDDMTEMDDELRPEYDLRVLLKDGVRGKYVERYRAGTNLVLLDPDVAKAFPDETAVNEALRLVIQLGEIQRRQRLDLTRA
;
A
#
# COMPACT_ATOMS: atom_id res chain seq x y z
N MET A 1 -27.98 -16.37 41.01
CA MET A 1 -27.42 -17.19 39.92
C MET A 1 -27.43 -16.33 38.66
N LYS A 2 -26.26 -16.01 38.11
CA LYS A 2 -26.15 -15.28 36.84
C LYS A 2 -26.61 -16.22 35.73
N LYS A 3 -27.61 -15.81 34.95
CA LYS A 3 -27.95 -16.48 33.69
C LYS A 3 -27.02 -15.90 32.63
N ASP A 4 -26.24 -16.78 32.02
CA ASP A 4 -25.52 -16.52 30.79
C ASP A 4 -26.57 -16.29 29.69
N ASP A 5 -26.86 -15.02 29.37
CA ASP A 5 -27.47 -14.66 28.09
C ASP A 5 -26.38 -14.79 27.01
N MET A 6 -25.95 -16.02 26.75
CA MET A 6 -25.37 -16.37 25.46
C MET A 6 -26.56 -16.45 24.53
N THR A 7 -26.92 -15.32 23.93
CA THR A 7 -27.85 -15.26 22.81
C THR A 7 -27.38 -16.29 21.79
N GLU A 8 -28.07 -17.45 21.74
CA GLU A 8 -28.09 -18.35 20.60
C GLU A 8 -28.65 -17.52 19.45
N MET A 9 -27.75 -16.82 18.75
CA MET A 9 -28.05 -16.33 17.42
C MET A 9 -28.21 -17.58 16.58
N ASP A 10 -29.47 -17.94 16.28
CA ASP A 10 -29.78 -19.00 15.34
C ASP A 10 -28.96 -18.73 14.06
N ASP A 11 -28.20 -19.72 13.61
CA ASP A 11 -27.29 -19.55 12.49
C ASP A 11 -28.13 -19.54 11.20
N GLU A 12 -28.62 -18.36 10.83
CA GLU A 12 -29.43 -18.13 9.63
C GLU A 12 -28.64 -18.34 8.32
N LEU A 13 -27.35 -18.66 8.39
CA LEU A 13 -26.54 -18.93 7.22
C LEU A 13 -26.94 -20.25 6.56
N ARG A 14 -26.94 -20.25 5.22
CA ARG A 14 -27.16 -21.49 4.47
C ARG A 14 -26.01 -22.47 4.72
N PRO A 15 -26.25 -23.79 4.68
CA PRO A 15 -25.21 -24.80 4.94
C PRO A 15 -23.96 -24.65 4.06
N GLU A 16 -24.09 -24.08 2.86
CA GLU A 16 -22.97 -23.83 1.95
C GLU A 16 -22.01 -22.73 2.43
N TYR A 17 -22.42 -21.91 3.40
CA TYR A 17 -21.62 -20.81 3.97
C TYR A 17 -20.90 -21.18 5.26
N ASP A 18 -20.74 -22.47 5.57
CA ASP A 18 -19.92 -22.89 6.70
C ASP A 18 -18.45 -22.51 6.50
N LEU A 19 -18.01 -21.47 7.21
CA LEU A 19 -16.64 -20.95 7.16
C LEU A 19 -15.59 -21.99 7.56
N ARG A 20 -15.94 -23.01 8.36
CA ARG A 20 -15.03 -24.11 8.72
C ARG A 20 -14.72 -24.97 7.50
N VAL A 21 -15.68 -25.11 6.60
CA VAL A 21 -15.53 -25.83 5.33
C VAL A 21 -14.86 -24.92 4.29
N LEU A 22 -15.36 -23.69 4.12
CA LEU A 22 -14.88 -22.76 3.08
C LEU A 22 -13.45 -22.26 3.31
N LEU A 23 -13.03 -22.09 4.56
CA LEU A 23 -11.69 -21.58 4.91
C LEU A 23 -10.75 -22.67 5.40
N LYS A 24 -11.05 -23.95 5.14
CA LYS A 24 -10.18 -25.09 5.52
C LYS A 24 -8.75 -24.93 4.99
N ASP A 25 -8.61 -24.44 3.76
CA ASP A 25 -7.32 -24.12 3.11
C ASP A 25 -7.00 -22.62 3.14
N GLY A 26 -7.70 -21.86 3.99
CA GLY A 26 -7.55 -20.42 4.14
C GLY A 26 -6.22 -20.08 4.79
N VAL A 27 -5.32 -19.41 4.03
CA VAL A 27 -4.04 -18.93 4.57
C VAL A 27 -4.24 -17.56 5.21
N ARG A 28 -4.02 -17.47 6.53
CA ARG A 28 -4.06 -16.19 7.25
C ARG A 28 -3.00 -15.25 6.69
N GLY A 29 -3.44 -14.07 6.25
CA GLY A 29 -2.54 -13.05 5.75
C GLY A 29 -1.97 -13.30 4.35
N LYS A 30 -2.64 -14.11 3.51
CA LYS A 30 -2.23 -14.41 2.11
C LYS A 30 -1.78 -13.20 1.28
N TYR A 31 -2.33 -12.01 1.54
CA TYR A 31 -2.01 -10.77 0.83
C TYR A 31 -1.40 -9.69 1.74
N VAL A 32 -1.01 -10.02 2.97
CA VAL A 32 -0.46 -9.06 3.93
C VAL A 32 0.83 -8.45 3.41
N GLU A 33 1.69 -9.22 2.73
CA GLU A 33 2.91 -8.67 2.13
C GLU A 33 2.60 -7.69 0.99
N ARG A 34 1.62 -7.98 0.12
CA ARG A 34 1.22 -7.07 -0.96
C ARG A 34 0.60 -5.78 -0.42
N TYR A 35 -0.18 -5.90 0.65
CA TYR A 35 -0.77 -4.76 1.34
C TYR A 35 0.28 -3.92 2.08
N ARG A 36 1.23 -4.56 2.78
CA ARG A 36 2.35 -3.89 3.48
C ARG A 36 3.39 -3.29 2.55
N ALA A 37 3.55 -3.87 1.36
CA ALA A 37 4.30 -3.27 0.27
C ALA A 37 3.67 -1.95 -0.19
N GLY A 38 2.44 -1.66 0.27
CA GLY A 38 1.86 -0.33 0.48
C GLY A 38 2.31 0.72 -0.52
N THR A 39 1.45 1.07 -1.46
CA THR A 39 1.63 2.29 -2.23
C THR A 39 1.63 3.46 -1.26
N ASN A 40 2.78 4.13 -1.10
CA ASN A 40 2.85 5.38 -0.36
C ASN A 40 2.11 6.44 -1.18
N LEU A 41 0.83 6.62 -0.90
CA LEU A 41 -0.02 7.58 -1.61
C LEU A 41 0.29 8.99 -1.11
N VAL A 42 0.82 9.81 -2.01
CA VAL A 42 1.07 11.23 -1.77
C VAL A 42 0.04 12.01 -2.54
N LEU A 43 -0.74 12.85 -1.84
CA LEU A 43 -1.66 13.78 -2.48
C LEU A 43 -0.86 14.90 -3.14
N LEU A 44 -1.05 15.09 -4.45
CA LEU A 44 -0.46 16.20 -5.19
C LEU A 44 -1.33 17.45 -5.03
N ASP A 45 -0.68 18.62 -5.05
CA ASP A 45 -1.39 19.88 -5.15
C ASP A 45 -2.17 19.98 -6.48
N PRO A 46 -3.31 20.71 -6.53
CA PRO A 46 -4.19 20.72 -7.69
C PRO A 46 -3.56 21.23 -8.99
N ASP A 47 -2.57 22.10 -8.91
CA ASP A 47 -1.80 22.60 -10.05
C ASP A 47 -0.83 21.54 -10.59
N VAL A 48 -0.13 20.82 -9.71
CA VAL A 48 0.75 19.72 -10.07
C VAL A 48 -0.05 18.57 -10.70
N ALA A 49 -1.19 18.21 -10.10
CA ALA A 49 -2.09 17.19 -10.64
C ALA A 49 -2.66 17.55 -12.03
N LYS A 50 -2.78 18.84 -12.37
CA LYS A 50 -3.19 19.29 -13.71
C LYS A 50 -2.06 19.19 -14.73
N ALA A 51 -0.81 19.30 -14.30
CA ALA A 51 0.37 19.26 -15.16
C ALA A 51 0.72 17.83 -15.61
N PHE A 52 0.37 16.81 -14.81
CA PHE A 52 0.71 15.42 -15.08
C PHE A 52 -0.54 14.56 -15.30
N PRO A 53 -0.60 13.77 -16.40
CA PRO A 53 -1.79 12.97 -16.73
C PRO A 53 -1.94 11.71 -15.87
N ASP A 54 -0.85 11.14 -15.35
CA ASP A 54 -0.86 9.92 -14.53
C ASP A 54 0.36 9.81 -13.60
N GLU A 55 0.35 8.77 -12.75
CA GLU A 55 1.43 8.47 -11.80
C GLU A 55 2.76 8.12 -12.47
N THR A 56 2.74 7.57 -13.70
CA THR A 56 3.95 7.20 -14.42
C THR A 56 4.72 8.46 -14.80
N ALA A 57 4.01 9.45 -15.36
CA ALA A 57 4.59 10.73 -15.75
C ALA A 57 5.18 11.50 -14.54
N VAL A 58 4.48 11.49 -13.40
CA VAL A 58 4.99 12.10 -12.15
C VAL A 58 6.27 11.42 -11.70
N ASN A 59 6.26 10.09 -11.63
CA ASN A 59 7.38 9.31 -11.13
C ASN A 59 8.62 9.42 -12.04
N GLU A 60 8.44 9.47 -13.35
CA GLU A 60 9.54 9.71 -14.30
C GLU A 60 10.16 11.09 -14.10
N ALA A 61 9.36 12.14 -13.98
CA ALA A 61 9.86 13.49 -13.72
C ALA A 61 10.67 13.55 -12.41
N LEU A 62 10.16 12.96 -11.32
CA LEU A 62 10.87 12.93 -10.03
C LEU A 62 12.18 12.14 -10.11
N ARG A 63 12.24 11.04 -10.87
CA ARG A 63 13.48 10.29 -11.10
C ARG A 63 14.55 11.13 -11.80
N LEU A 64 14.16 11.94 -12.79
CA LEU A 64 15.08 12.87 -13.45
C LEU A 64 15.65 13.91 -12.50
N VAL A 65 14.81 14.46 -11.61
CA VAL A 65 15.25 15.41 -10.57
C VAL A 65 16.26 14.76 -9.62
N ILE A 66 16.02 13.51 -9.20
CA ILE A 66 16.96 12.75 -8.37
C ILE A 66 18.31 12.57 -9.09
N GLN A 67 18.28 12.17 -10.37
CA GLN A 67 19.50 12.00 -11.17
C GLN A 67 20.29 13.31 -11.30
N LEU A 68 19.60 14.42 -11.54
CA LEU A 68 20.24 15.73 -11.62
C LEU A 68 20.92 16.12 -10.30
N GLY A 69 20.25 15.87 -9.17
CA GLY A 69 20.80 16.10 -7.83
C GLY A 69 22.05 15.24 -7.56
N GLU A 70 22.07 13.99 -8.00
CA GLU A 70 23.22 13.10 -7.87
C GLU A 70 24.42 13.57 -8.72
N ILE A 71 24.17 14.07 -9.93
CA ILE A 71 25.22 14.66 -10.79
C ILE A 71 25.86 15.85 -10.08
N GLN A 72 25.05 16.77 -9.55
CA GLN A 72 25.54 17.94 -8.82
C GLN A 72 26.35 17.54 -7.57
N ARG A 73 25.86 16.53 -6.83
CA ARG A 73 26.53 16.02 -5.63
C ARG A 73 27.90 15.45 -5.96
N ARG A 74 28.04 14.68 -7.05
CA ARG A 74 29.33 14.13 -7.51
C ARG A 74 30.30 15.23 -7.91
N GLN A 75 29.87 16.18 -8.74
CA GLN A 75 30.71 17.31 -9.16
C GLN A 75 31.25 18.12 -7.98
N ARG A 76 30.41 18.33 -6.95
CA ARG A 76 30.85 19.02 -5.72
C ARG A 76 31.88 18.22 -4.94
N LEU A 77 31.75 16.90 -4.85
CA LEU A 77 32.73 16.04 -4.17
C LEU A 77 34.06 16.00 -4.90
N ASP A 78 34.06 16.04 -6.23
CA ASP A 78 35.28 16.06 -7.05
C ASP A 78 36.02 17.40 -6.92
N LEU A 79 35.29 18.53 -6.85
CA LEU A 79 35.85 19.86 -6.59
C LEU A 79 36.43 20.03 -5.18
N THR A 80 35.99 19.22 -4.21
CA THR A 80 36.49 19.29 -2.83
C THR A 80 37.71 18.38 -2.61
N ARG A 81 38.04 17.53 -3.60
CA ARG A 81 39.14 16.55 -3.54
C ARG A 81 40.36 16.94 -4.39
N ALA A 82 40.27 18.00 -5.19
CA ALA A 82 41.37 18.61 -5.94
C ALA A 82 41.98 19.79 -5.17
#